data_AF-A0A970VMS2-F1
#
_entry.id   AF-A0A970VMS2-F1
#
_cell.length_a   1.000
_cell.length_b   1.000
_cell.length_c   1.000
_cell.angle_alpha   90.00
_cell.angle_beta   90.00
_cell.angle_gamma   90.00
#
_symmetry.space_group_name_H-M   'P 1'
#
loop_
_entity.id
_entity.type
_entity.pdbx_description
1 polymer ?
#
loop_
_entity_poly.entity_id
_entity_poly.type
_entity_poly.pdbx_seq_one_letter_code
_entity_poly.pdbx_strand_id
1 'polypeptide(L)'
;MTFVSSNGEGERSSQTMDAVTTVTENGETRTESVSVKLSIDVMFAPEKTAILQMDENSTLLSRTEFNPDAMPDAFTPVSAAYLIAETHKQDATIKREVFSKDDEVLQTFFAQPDGLCIWVDTPIAWSAEGGGAM
;
A
#
# COMPACT_ATOMS: atom_id res chain seq x y z
N MET A 1 -18.59 14.05 -11.60
CA MET A 1 -17.38 14.14 -10.76
C MET A 1 -16.20 14.21 -11.72
N THR A 2 -15.36 15.24 -11.64
CA THR A 2 -14.22 15.41 -12.55
C THR A 2 -12.98 15.69 -11.71
N PHE A 3 -11.96 14.85 -11.85
CA PHE A 3 -10.63 15.06 -11.27
C PHE A 3 -9.74 15.60 -12.39
N VAL A 4 -9.06 16.73 -12.16
CA VAL A 4 -8.11 17.30 -13.12
C VAL A 4 -6.73 17.07 -12.53
N SER A 5 -5.97 16.14 -13.13
CA SER A 5 -4.62 15.84 -12.71
C SER A 5 -3.59 16.47 -13.64
N SER A 6 -2.47 16.93 -13.08
CA SER A 6 -1.36 17.51 -13.86
C SER A 6 -0.31 16.47 -14.23
N ASN A 7 -0.70 15.31 -14.76
CA ASN A 7 0.19 14.23 -15.28
C ASN A 7 1.45 13.92 -14.44
N GLY A 8 1.41 14.17 -13.14
CA GLY A 8 2.56 14.13 -12.25
C GLY A 8 2.21 13.30 -11.01
N GLU A 9 3.16 12.47 -10.58
CA GLU A 9 3.01 11.68 -9.37
C GLU A 9 3.05 12.54 -8.10
N GLY A 10 2.36 12.10 -7.05
CA GLY A 10 2.27 12.78 -5.75
C GLY A 10 1.03 13.64 -5.57
N GLU A 11 0.17 13.70 -6.59
CA GLU A 11 -1.14 14.32 -6.48
C GLU A 11 -2.11 13.39 -5.72
N ARG A 12 -2.71 13.91 -4.64
CA ARG A 12 -3.78 13.25 -3.90
C ARG A 12 -5.04 14.08 -3.98
N SER A 13 -6.11 13.51 -4.51
CA SER A 13 -7.44 14.10 -4.55
C SER A 13 -8.39 13.34 -3.65
N SER A 14 -9.14 14.03 -2.79
CA SER A 14 -10.17 13.41 -1.97
C SER A 14 -11.46 14.22 -2.00
N GLN A 15 -12.60 13.53 -2.09
CA GLN A 15 -13.92 14.14 -2.03
C GLN A 15 -14.85 13.31 -1.14
N THR A 16 -15.64 14.00 -0.32
CA THR A 16 -16.69 13.38 0.50
C THR A 16 -18.05 13.76 -0.08
N MET A 17 -18.93 12.78 -0.20
CA MET A 17 -20.31 12.92 -0.63
C MET A 17 -21.22 12.54 0.54
N ASP A 18 -22.00 13.50 1.00
CA ASP A 18 -22.97 13.30 2.07
C ASP A 18 -24.38 13.34 1.49
N ALA A 19 -25.23 12.40 1.90
CA ALA A 19 -26.64 12.35 1.59
C ALA A 19 -27.43 12.27 2.89
N VAL A 20 -28.45 13.12 3.04
CA VAL A 20 -29.35 13.11 4.19
C VAL A 20 -30.77 12.97 3.67
N THR A 21 -31.49 11.97 4.17
CA THR A 21 -32.90 11.74 3.86
C THR A 21 -33.71 11.90 5.14
N THR A 22 -34.71 12.78 5.09
CA THR A 22 -35.65 12.97 6.20
C THR A 22 -37.03 12.49 5.77
N VAL A 23 -37.61 11.57 6.52
CA VAL A 23 -38.94 11.00 6.29
C VAL A 23 -39.82 11.30 7.49
N THR A 24 -41.01 11.85 7.26
CA THR A 24 -42.04 12.03 8.29
C THR A 24 -43.21 11.09 8.00
N GLU A 25 -43.45 10.14 8.90
CA GLU A 25 -44.58 9.21 8.84
C GLU A 25 -45.34 9.25 10.18
N ASN A 26 -46.68 9.34 10.12
CA ASN A 26 -47.55 9.41 11.30
C ASN A 26 -47.18 10.50 12.34
N GLY A 27 -46.55 11.59 11.90
CA GLY A 27 -46.12 12.70 12.78
C GLY A 27 -44.78 12.48 13.47
N GLU A 28 -44.14 11.32 13.28
CA GLU A 28 -42.76 11.08 13.67
C GLU A 28 -41.82 11.38 12.51
N THR A 29 -40.78 12.14 12.78
CA THR A 29 -39.71 12.44 11.81
C THR A 29 -38.52 11.56 12.08
N ARG A 30 -38.02 10.88 11.04
CA ARG A 30 -36.76 10.14 11.03
C ARG A 30 -35.81 10.74 10.02
N THR A 31 -34.54 10.80 10.39
CA THR A 31 -33.47 11.28 9.52
C THR A 31 -32.43 10.18 9.39
N GLU A 32 -32.08 9.84 8.16
CA GLU A 32 -30.99 8.93 7.82
C GLU A 32 -29.92 9.72 7.08
N SER A 33 -28.65 9.48 7.41
CA SER A 33 -27.51 10.08 6.72
C SER A 33 -26.53 9.02 6.24
N VAL A 34 -25.95 9.27 5.07
CA VAL A 34 -24.90 8.47 4.45
C VAL A 34 -23.76 9.41 4.08
N SER A 35 -22.52 9.00 4.36
CA SER A 35 -21.31 9.72 3.99
C SER A 35 -20.35 8.77 3.27
N VAL A 36 -19.84 9.17 2.11
CA VAL A 36 -18.88 8.40 1.31
C VAL A 36 -17.68 9.27 1.01
N LYS A 37 -16.47 8.81 1.36
CA LYS A 37 -15.22 9.49 1.02
C LYS A 37 -14.47 8.70 -0.05
N LEU A 38 -14.19 9.33 -1.19
CA LEU A 38 -13.30 8.81 -2.22
C LEU A 38 -11.95 9.51 -2.13
N SER A 39 -10.86 8.75 -2.17
CA SER A 39 -9.50 9.28 -2.25
C SER A 39 -8.75 8.61 -3.39
N ILE A 40 -8.06 9.39 -4.20
CA ILE A 40 -7.28 8.95 -5.36
C ILE A 40 -5.88 9.52 -5.20
N ASP A 41 -4.88 8.65 -5.31
CA ASP A 41 -3.47 8.96 -5.32
C ASP A 41 -2.93 8.64 -6.72
N VAL A 42 -2.15 9.55 -7.32
CA VAL A 42 -1.57 9.35 -8.66
C VAL A 42 -0.13 8.89 -8.54
N MET A 43 0.21 7.78 -9.21
CA MET A 43 1.58 7.26 -9.31
C MET A 43 1.92 6.82 -10.74
N PHE A 44 3.20 6.88 -11.11
CA PHE A 44 3.65 6.24 -12.34
C PHE A 44 3.57 4.71 -12.21
N ALA A 45 3.27 4.04 -13.33
CA ALA A 45 3.08 2.59 -13.36
C ALA A 45 4.31 1.86 -12.79
N PRO A 46 4.12 0.98 -11.78
CA PRO A 46 5.19 0.11 -11.28
C PRO A 46 5.62 -0.89 -12.35
N GLU A 47 6.92 -1.01 -12.58
CA GLU A 47 7.50 -2.01 -13.50
C GLU A 47 8.21 -3.13 -12.75
N LYS A 48 8.70 -2.85 -11.54
CA LYS A 48 9.43 -3.82 -10.72
C LYS A 48 9.35 -3.49 -9.23
N THR A 49 9.22 -4.52 -8.41
CA THR A 49 9.36 -4.41 -6.96
C THR A 49 10.65 -5.12 -6.53
N ALA A 50 11.50 -4.46 -5.75
CA ALA A 50 12.66 -5.11 -5.13
C ALA A 50 12.55 -5.05 -3.60
N ILE A 51 12.65 -6.19 -2.94
CA ILE A 51 12.67 -6.28 -1.47
C ILE A 51 14.11 -6.50 -1.03
N LEU A 52 14.64 -5.53 -0.29
CA LEU A 52 15.96 -5.57 0.31
C LEU A 52 15.81 -5.97 1.77
N GLN A 53 16.61 -6.93 2.21
CA GLN A 53 16.70 -7.35 3.60
C GLN A 53 17.95 -6.72 4.21
N MET A 54 17.80 -5.98 5.31
CA MET A 54 18.87 -5.22 5.93
C MET A 54 19.13 -5.75 7.34
N ASP A 55 20.38 -5.75 7.79
CA ASP A 55 20.74 -6.02 9.19
C ASP A 55 20.63 -4.76 10.07
N GLU A 56 20.90 -4.90 11.37
CA GLU A 56 20.85 -3.80 12.35
C GLU A 56 21.83 -2.67 12.04
N ASN A 57 22.92 -2.97 11.31
CA ASN A 57 23.92 -2.00 10.89
C ASN A 57 23.61 -1.38 9.52
N SER A 58 22.42 -1.64 8.96
CA SER A 58 22.02 -1.23 7.61
C SER A 58 22.89 -1.82 6.49
N THR A 59 23.46 -2.99 6.73
CA THR A 59 24.13 -3.80 5.70
C THR A 59 23.10 -4.60 4.95
N LEU A 60 23.20 -4.61 3.62
CA LEU A 60 22.36 -5.44 2.76
C LEU A 60 22.68 -6.93 2.96
N LEU A 61 21.71 -7.68 3.47
CA LEU A 61 21.77 -9.14 3.59
C LEU A 61 21.38 -9.84 2.28
N SER A 62 20.29 -9.38 1.65
CA SER A 62 19.83 -9.90 0.36
C SER A 62 18.92 -8.91 -0.37
N ARG A 63 18.79 -9.11 -1.69
CA ARG A 63 17.88 -8.36 -2.56
C ARG A 63 17.14 -9.36 -3.45
N THR A 64 15.81 -9.33 -3.43
CA THR A 64 14.97 -10.15 -4.30
C THR A 64 14.10 -9.24 -5.15
N GLU A 65 14.02 -9.51 -6.45
CA GLU A 65 13.20 -8.73 -7.39
C GLU A 65 11.98 -9.55 -7.81
N PHE A 66 10.83 -8.88 -7.88
CA PHE A 66 9.55 -9.45 -8.27
C PHE A 66 8.95 -8.62 -9.39
N ASN A 67 8.25 -9.30 -10.31
CA ASN A 67 7.28 -8.59 -11.13
C ASN A 67 6.14 -8.10 -10.21
N PRO A 68 5.64 -6.87 -10.38
CA PRO A 68 4.62 -6.31 -9.50
C PRO A 68 3.34 -7.17 -9.38
N ASP A 69 2.98 -7.90 -10.44
CA ASP A 69 1.83 -8.80 -10.51
C ASP A 69 2.11 -10.22 -10.01
N ALA A 70 3.35 -10.50 -9.58
CA ALA A 70 3.81 -11.81 -9.14
C ALA A 70 4.52 -11.75 -7.77
N MET A 71 4.05 -10.86 -6.89
CA MET A 71 4.42 -10.89 -5.48
C MET A 71 3.98 -12.23 -4.85
N PRO A 72 4.77 -12.79 -3.91
CA PRO A 72 4.39 -14.03 -3.24
C PRO A 72 3.19 -13.83 -2.31
N ASP A 73 2.49 -14.92 -1.98
CA ASP A 73 1.37 -14.91 -1.03
C ASP A 73 1.79 -14.48 0.39
N ALA A 74 3.06 -14.68 0.74
CA ALA A 74 3.69 -14.21 1.97
C ALA A 74 5.19 -14.05 1.76
N PHE A 75 5.80 -13.13 2.49
CA PHE A 75 7.24 -12.91 2.48
C PHE A 75 7.84 -13.26 3.84
N THR A 76 8.88 -14.10 3.86
CA THR A 76 9.57 -14.53 5.08
C THR A 76 11.00 -13.99 5.09
N PRO A 77 11.30 -12.95 5.90
CA PRO A 77 12.65 -12.44 6.03
C PRO A 77 13.57 -13.43 6.73
N VAL A 78 14.81 -13.56 6.25
CA VAL A 78 15.85 -14.39 6.84
C VAL A 78 16.79 -13.49 7.63
N SER A 79 16.66 -13.48 8.96
CA SER A 79 17.51 -12.69 9.88
C SER A 79 17.54 -11.17 9.65
N ALA A 80 16.65 -10.62 8.83
CA ALA A 80 16.58 -9.18 8.58
C ALA A 80 16.11 -8.44 9.85
N ALA A 81 16.78 -7.33 10.15
CA ALA A 81 16.32 -6.36 11.15
C ALA A 81 15.15 -5.54 10.59
N TYR A 82 15.25 -5.15 9.32
CA TYR A 82 14.20 -4.44 8.60
C TYR A 82 14.27 -4.72 7.10
N LEU A 83 13.21 -4.37 6.39
CA LEU A 83 13.11 -4.46 4.93
C LEU A 83 13.06 -3.07 4.30
N ILE A 84 13.53 -2.97 3.06
CA ILE A 84 13.24 -1.84 2.19
C ILE A 84 12.52 -2.39 0.95
N ALA A 85 11.30 -1.94 0.69
CA ALA A 85 10.65 -2.16 -0.58
C ALA A 85 10.98 -1.01 -1.53
N GLU A 86 11.60 -1.32 -2.67
CA GLU A 86 11.79 -0.40 -3.78
C GLU A 86 10.72 -0.65 -4.85
N THR A 87 9.92 0.37 -5.18
CA THR A 87 9.03 0.36 -6.35
C THR A 87 9.69 1.14 -7.47
N HIS A 88 10.14 0.44 -8.50
CA HIS A 88 10.73 1.00 -9.71
C HIS A 88 9.60 1.28 -10.70
N LYS A 89 9.53 2.51 -11.20
CA LYS A 89 8.42 2.98 -12.02
C LYS A 89 8.85 3.34 -13.43
N GLN A 90 7.89 3.43 -14.32
CA GLN A 90 8.09 3.74 -15.74
C GLN A 90 8.85 5.06 -16.00
N ASP A 91 8.75 6.06 -15.12
CA ASP A 91 9.47 7.33 -15.22
C ASP A 91 10.92 7.26 -14.69
N ALA A 92 11.41 6.06 -14.38
CA ALA A 92 12.69 5.76 -13.76
C ALA A 92 12.86 6.25 -12.31
N THR A 93 11.80 6.74 -11.66
CA THR A 93 11.84 7.01 -10.22
C THR A 93 11.73 5.72 -9.40
N ILE A 94 12.30 5.76 -8.20
CA ILE A 94 12.25 4.67 -7.23
C ILE A 94 11.59 5.20 -5.96
N LYS A 95 10.40 4.69 -5.62
CA LYS A 95 9.83 4.87 -4.28
C LYS A 95 10.49 3.86 -3.34
N ARG A 96 10.86 4.31 -2.14
CA ARG A 96 11.39 3.44 -1.07
C ARG A 96 10.52 3.53 0.16
N GLU A 97 10.25 2.40 0.77
CA GLU A 97 9.49 2.28 2.01
C GLU A 97 10.17 1.27 2.93
N VAL A 98 10.25 1.60 4.22
CA VAL A 98 10.95 0.81 5.24
C VAL A 98 9.92 0.07 6.06
N PHE A 99 10.15 -1.23 6.27
CA PHE A 99 9.28 -2.09 7.08
C PHE A 99 10.09 -2.71 8.20
N SER A 100 9.60 -2.55 9.41
CA SER A 100 10.16 -3.03 10.66
C SER A 100 9.40 -4.26 11.17
N LYS A 101 9.86 -4.81 12.30
CA LYS A 101 9.19 -5.95 12.97
C LYS A 101 7.75 -5.64 13.41
N ASP A 102 7.39 -4.37 13.53
CA ASP A 102 6.03 -3.93 13.88
C ASP A 102 5.08 -3.93 12.67
N ASP A 103 5.62 -4.05 11.44
CA ASP A 103 4.84 -4.08 10.21
C ASP A 103 4.46 -5.52 9.85
N GLU A 104 3.17 -5.77 9.65
CA GLU A 104 2.65 -7.12 9.36
C GLU A 104 2.53 -7.40 7.86
N VAL A 105 2.56 -6.36 7.02
CA VAL A 105 2.32 -6.46 5.58
C VAL A 105 3.30 -5.58 4.80
N LEU A 106 3.84 -6.11 3.70
CA LEU A 106 4.46 -5.32 2.65
C LEU A 106 3.34 -4.79 1.75
N GLN A 107 3.11 -3.48 1.77
CA GLN A 107 2.24 -2.85 0.79
C GLN A 107 3.05 -2.48 -0.45
N THR A 108 2.74 -3.12 -1.57
CA THR A 108 3.37 -2.87 -2.88
C THR A 108 2.30 -2.53 -3.91
N PHE A 109 2.68 -2.16 -5.13
CA PHE A 109 1.73 -1.67 -6.14
C PHE A 109 1.97 -2.36 -7.49
N PHE A 110 0.91 -2.62 -8.24
CA PHE A 110 1.02 -2.95 -9.67
C PHE A 110 -0.06 -2.24 -10.49
N ALA A 111 0.27 -1.96 -11.75
CA ALA A 111 -0.66 -1.39 -12.71
C ALA A 111 -1.40 -2.50 -13.46
N GLN A 112 -2.73 -2.43 -13.48
CA GLN A 112 -3.57 -3.27 -14.33
C GLN A 112 -3.50 -2.79 -15.80
N PRO A 113 -3.91 -3.63 -16.78
CA PRO A 113 -3.89 -3.24 -18.20
C PRO A 113 -4.72 -2.01 -18.56
N ASP A 114 -5.70 -1.65 -17.73
CA ASP A 114 -6.54 -0.46 -17.89
C ASP A 114 -5.92 0.83 -17.28
N GLY A 115 -4.72 0.71 -16.69
CA GLY A 115 -3.99 1.82 -16.08
C GLY A 115 -4.30 2.05 -14.60
N LEU A 116 -5.20 1.27 -13.98
CA LEU A 116 -5.43 1.37 -12.55
C LEU A 116 -4.27 0.75 -11.77
N CYS A 117 -3.62 1.55 -10.91
CA CYS A 117 -2.67 1.04 -9.94
C CYS A 117 -3.43 0.54 -8.70
N ILE A 118 -3.25 -0.73 -8.36
CA ILE A 118 -3.80 -1.31 -7.12
C ILE A 118 -2.66 -1.66 -6.17
N TRP A 119 -2.94 -1.62 -4.87
CA TRP A 119 -2.00 -2.14 -3.88
C TRP A 119 -2.15 -3.65 -3.73
N VAL A 120 -1.04 -4.29 -3.40
CA VAL A 120 -0.94 -5.70 -3.02
C VAL A 120 -0.37 -5.76 -1.63
N ASP A 121 -1.14 -6.35 -0.73
CA ASP A 121 -0.69 -6.62 0.64
C ASP A 121 -0.07 -8.03 0.66
N THR A 122 1.22 -8.09 0.92
CA THR A 122 1.95 -9.35 1.12
C THR A 122 2.28 -9.50 2.61
N PRO A 123 1.63 -10.41 3.35
CA PRO A 123 1.94 -10.67 4.75
C PRO A 123 3.43 -10.94 4.99
N ILE A 124 3.96 -10.37 6.07
CA ILE A 124 5.35 -10.58 6.49
C ILE A 124 5.37 -11.61 7.61
N ALA A 125 5.92 -12.78 7.32
CA ALA A 125 6.19 -13.79 8.32
C ALA A 125 7.55 -13.51 8.97
N TRP A 126 7.59 -12.56 9.90
CA TRP A 126 8.78 -12.34 10.70
C TRP A 126 9.13 -13.60 11.48
N SER A 127 10.36 -14.08 11.34
CA SER A 127 10.84 -15.18 12.19
C SER A 127 10.79 -14.71 13.64
N ALA A 128 10.09 -15.45 14.51
CA ALA A 128 10.13 -15.22 15.93
C ALA A 128 11.59 -15.29 16.39
N GLU A 129 12.10 -14.23 17.01
CA GLU A 129 13.39 -14.31 17.68
C GLU A 129 13.33 -15.42 18.71
N GLY A 130 14.41 -16.21 18.78
CA GLY A 130 14.47 -17.43 19.57
C GLY A 130 13.90 -17.22 20.96
N GLY A 131 12.81 -17.94 21.26
CA GLY A 131 12.39 -18.23 22.62
C GLY A 131 13.49 -19.03 23.31
N GLY A 132 14.49 -18.31 23.82
CA GLY A 132 15.42 -18.83 24.80
C GLY A 132 14.63 -19.08 26.06
N ALA A 133 14.44 -20.36 26.39
CA ALA A 133 14.05 -20.76 27.73
C ALA A 133 15.05 -20.18 28.74
N MET A 134 14.57 -19.32 29.64
CA MET A 134 14.99 -19.24 31.04
C MET A 134 13.81 -18.78 31.89
#